data_AF-A0A482UVU4-F1
#
_entry.id   AF-A0A482UVU4-F1
#
_cell.length_a   1.000
_cell.length_b   1.000
_cell.length_c   1.000
_cell.angle_alpha   90.00
_cell.angle_beta   90.00
_cell.angle_gamma   90.00
#
_symmetry.space_group_name_H-M   'P 1'
#
loop_
_entity.id
_entity.type
_entity.pdbx_description
1 polymer ?
#
loop_
_entity_poly.entity_id
_entity_poly.type
_entity_poly.pdbx_seq_one_letter_code
_entity_poly.pdbx_strand_id
1 'polypeptide(L)'
;MAAGVIPSPFDHSDIVTTTTHKSLRGPRGAMIFYRKGVRKSGKANKGAAGSGEKGGDVMYDLEQRINFSVFPGMQGGPHNHTISALATALQQAALPEYKAYQVKEICM
;
A
#
# COMPACT_ATOMS: atom_id res chain seq x y z
N MET A 1 -10.60 3.85 3.63
CA MET A 1 -10.43 3.15 4.93
C MET A 1 -10.72 1.66 4.76
N ALA A 2 -10.20 0.76 5.63
CA ALA A 2 -10.41 -0.69 5.49
C ALA A 2 -11.90 -1.09 5.39
N ALA A 3 -12.78 -0.37 6.10
CA ALA A 3 -14.24 -0.60 6.06
C ALA A 3 -14.97 -0.03 4.82
N GLY A 4 -14.27 0.64 3.89
CA GLY A 4 -14.89 1.21 2.67
C GLY A 4 -15.86 2.38 2.90
N VAL A 5 -15.82 3.00 4.08
CA VAL A 5 -16.70 4.10 4.51
C VAL A 5 -16.24 5.50 4.07
N ILE A 6 -14.98 5.63 3.63
CA ILE A 6 -14.37 6.86 3.11
C ILE A 6 -13.59 6.49 1.84
N PRO A 7 -13.53 7.37 0.81
CA PRO A 7 -12.74 7.17 -0.40
C PRO A 7 -11.33 6.66 -0.13
N SER A 8 -10.87 5.80 -1.04
CA SER A 8 -9.61 5.09 -0.92
C SER A 8 -8.45 5.92 -1.49
N PRO A 9 -7.32 6.08 -0.79
CA PRO A 9 -6.14 6.70 -1.38
C PRO A 9 -5.45 5.80 -2.43
N PHE A 10 -5.76 4.50 -2.46
CA PHE A 10 -5.15 3.54 -3.39
C PHE A 10 -5.46 3.82 -4.86
N ASP A 11 -6.52 4.58 -5.16
CA ASP A 11 -6.90 4.91 -6.53
C ASP A 11 -5.89 5.87 -7.18
N HIS A 12 -5.32 6.78 -6.39
CA HIS A 12 -4.45 7.85 -6.90
C HIS A 12 -2.99 7.67 -6.49
N SER A 13 -2.72 7.12 -5.31
CA SER A 13 -1.37 7.05 -4.74
C SER A 13 -0.56 5.86 -5.27
N ASP A 14 0.71 6.10 -5.59
CA ASP A 14 1.67 5.03 -5.94
C ASP A 14 2.21 4.29 -4.71
N ILE A 15 2.29 4.99 -3.57
CA ILE A 15 2.72 4.48 -2.27
C ILE A 15 1.73 4.94 -1.22
N VAL A 16 1.31 4.04 -0.33
CA VAL A 16 0.45 4.34 0.81
C VAL A 16 1.08 3.77 2.07
N THR A 17 1.33 4.63 3.06
CA THR A 17 1.83 4.21 4.37
C THR A 17 0.73 4.37 5.41
N THR A 18 0.69 3.47 6.39
CA THR A 18 -0.31 3.54 7.46
C THR A 18 0.22 2.98 8.78
N THR A 19 -0.25 3.55 9.89
CA THR A 19 -0.04 2.99 11.22
C THR A 19 -1.16 2.03 11.58
N THR A 20 -0.82 0.91 12.21
CA THR A 20 -1.78 -0.18 12.45
C THR A 20 -2.62 -0.02 13.71
N HIS A 21 -2.27 0.90 14.62
CA HIS A 21 -2.88 1.02 15.95
C HIS A 21 -3.96 2.09 16.11
N LYS A 22 -4.21 2.91 15.08
CA LYS A 22 -5.19 4.01 15.15
C LYS A 22 -6.59 3.50 14.79
N SER A 23 -7.24 4.10 13.80
CA SER A 23 -8.54 3.64 13.29
C SER A 23 -8.53 2.16 12.86
N LEU A 24 -7.38 1.60 12.48
CA LEU A 24 -7.26 0.16 12.18
C LEU A 24 -7.38 -0.75 13.43
N ARG A 25 -7.12 -0.23 14.64
CA ARG A 25 -7.24 -0.93 15.94
C ARG A 25 -6.39 -2.20 16.11
N GLY A 26 -5.27 -2.29 15.40
CA GLY A 26 -4.27 -3.35 15.56
C GLY A 26 -3.15 -3.02 16.56
N PRO A 27 -2.08 -3.83 16.61
CA PRO A 27 -0.91 -3.56 17.45
C PRO A 27 -0.14 -2.33 16.98
N ARG A 28 0.81 -1.83 17.78
CA ARG A 28 1.71 -0.74 17.36
C ARG A 28 2.68 -1.23 16.27
N GLY A 29 2.44 -0.78 15.04
CA GLY A 29 3.26 -1.06 13.88
C GLY A 29 2.85 -0.17 12.70
N ALA A 30 3.39 -0.49 11.52
CA ALA A 30 3.10 0.20 10.28
C ALA A 30 3.12 -0.76 9.09
N MET A 31 2.43 -0.37 8.00
CA MET A 31 2.46 -1.05 6.71
C MET A 31 2.81 -0.06 5.60
N ILE A 32 3.54 -0.55 4.60
CA ILE A 32 3.88 0.19 3.39
C ILE A 32 3.31 -0.57 2.20
N PHE A 33 2.37 0.04 1.49
CA PHE A 33 1.83 -0.47 0.25
C PHE A 33 2.48 0.27 -0.92
N TYR A 34 2.74 -0.46 -2.01
CA TYR A 34 3.31 0.08 -3.23
C TYR A 34 2.69 -0.61 -4.45
N ARG A 35 2.59 0.12 -5.57
CA ARG A 35 2.15 -0.46 -6.83
C ARG A 35 3.22 -1.36 -7.47
N LYS A 36 2.76 -2.40 -8.15
CA LYS A 36 3.55 -3.33 -8.97
C LYS A 36 2.96 -3.40 -10.37
N GLY A 37 3.80 -3.68 -11.37
CA GLY A 37 3.38 -3.85 -12.77
C GLY A 37 3.60 -2.59 -13.62
N VAL A 38 2.77 -2.42 -14.67
CA VAL A 38 2.92 -1.35 -15.65
C VAL A 38 2.42 0.00 -15.10
N ARG A 39 3.30 1.00 -15.05
CA ARG A 39 2.98 2.38 -14.68
C ARG A 39 2.39 3.18 -15.84
N LYS A 40 2.88 2.97 -17.06
CA LYS A 40 2.40 3.62 -18.27
C LYS A 40 2.50 2.64 -19.44
N SER A 41 1.36 2.30 -20.03
CA SER A 41 1.36 1.59 -21.31
C SER A 41 1.75 2.56 -22.41
N GLY A 42 2.78 2.21 -23.17
CA GLY A 42 3.27 3.04 -24.25
C GLY A 42 2.26 3.08 -25.41
N LYS A 43 1.30 4.01 -25.40
CA LYS A 43 0.70 4.44 -26.67
C LYS A 43 1.73 5.27 -27.40
N ALA A 44 2.10 4.81 -28.60
CA ALA A 44 3.05 5.45 -29.50
C ALA A 44 2.82 6.96 -29.61
N ASN A 45 3.65 7.76 -28.95
CA ASN A 45 3.78 9.17 -29.30
C ASN A 45 4.66 9.25 -30.55
N LYS A 46 4.02 9.56 -31.68
CA LYS A 46 4.69 10.07 -32.89
C LYS A 46 5.29 11.44 -32.56
N GLY A 47 6.59 11.60 -32.80
CA GLY A 47 7.35 12.85 -32.67
C GLY A 47 8.09 12.94 -31.32
N ALA A 48 9.41 13.08 -31.23
CA ALA A 48 10.41 13.49 -32.21
C ALA A 48 11.78 12.86 -31.91
N ALA A 49 12.50 12.56 -33.00
CA ALA A 49 13.93 12.36 -33.22
C ALA A 49 14.86 12.05 -32.02
N GLY A 50 15.42 10.84 -32.04
CA GLY A 50 16.69 10.49 -31.37
C GLY A 50 16.65 9.14 -30.65
N SER A 51 17.35 8.14 -31.21
CA SER A 51 17.52 6.76 -30.72
C SER A 51 16.24 5.92 -30.57
N GLY A 52 16.04 5.02 -31.54
CA GLY A 52 14.88 4.13 -31.59
C GLY A 52 14.97 2.99 -30.58
N GLU A 53 14.03 2.97 -29.64
CA GLU A 53 13.59 1.76 -28.94
C GLU A 53 12.07 1.74 -28.93
N LYS A 54 11.49 0.62 -29.39
CA LYS A 54 10.04 0.36 -29.49
C LYS A 54 9.38 0.72 -28.17
N GLY A 55 8.26 1.47 -28.23
CA GLY A 55 7.50 1.90 -27.06
C GLY A 55 7.22 0.76 -26.09
N GLY A 56 8.09 0.62 -25.09
CA GLY A 56 8.02 -0.40 -24.06
C GLY A 56 7.18 0.09 -22.89
N ASP A 57 6.49 -0.84 -22.25
CA ASP A 57 5.76 -0.57 -21.03
C ASP A 57 6.73 -0.10 -19.94
N VAL A 58 6.45 1.06 -19.33
CA VAL A 58 7.23 1.57 -18.19
C VAL A 58 6.73 0.87 -16.93
N MET A 59 7.55 0.04 -16.31
CA MET A 59 7.22 -0.71 -15.09
C MET A 59 7.44 0.12 -13.82
N TYR A 60 6.74 -0.23 -12.73
CA TYR A 60 7.01 0.27 -11.39
C TYR A 60 8.25 -0.41 -10.79
N ASP A 61 9.21 0.40 -10.33
CA ASP A 61 10.39 -0.03 -9.57
C ASP A 61 10.30 0.43 -8.10
N LEU A 62 9.25 0.00 -7.40
CA LEU A 62 8.99 0.39 -6.01
C LEU A 62 9.30 -0.73 -5.02
N GLU A 63 8.98 -1.97 -5.39
CA GLU A 63 9.09 -3.15 -4.51
C GLU A 63 10.50 -3.34 -3.96
N GLN A 64 11.50 -3.46 -4.84
CA GLN A 64 12.88 -3.68 -4.41
C GLN A 64 13.39 -2.51 -3.59
N ARG A 65 13.19 -1.28 -4.07
CA ARG A 65 13.67 -0.06 -3.39
C ARG A 65 13.11 0.09 -1.99
N ILE A 66 11.81 -0.17 -1.81
CA ILE A 66 11.15 -0.08 -0.49
C ILE A 66 11.61 -1.22 0.42
N ASN A 67 11.62 -2.47 -0.06
CA ASN A 67 12.03 -3.61 0.76
C ASN A 67 13.49 -3.48 1.22
N PHE A 68 14.41 -3.07 0.33
CA PHE A 68 15.82 -2.84 0.68
C PHE A 68 16.03 -1.68 1.65
N SER A 69 15.21 -0.62 1.52
CA SER A 69 15.24 0.51 2.45
C SER A 69 14.79 0.10 3.86
N VAL A 70 13.84 -0.83 3.96
CA VAL A 70 13.41 -1.41 5.24
C VAL A 70 14.50 -2.32 5.82
N PHE A 71 14.98 -3.29 5.05
CA PHE A 71 16.05 -4.19 5.44
C PHE A 71 16.95 -4.48 4.23
N PRO A 72 18.28 -4.31 4.33
CA PRO A 72 19.07 -4.00 5.53
C PRO A 72 19.22 -2.49 5.83
N GLY A 73 18.50 -1.61 5.12
CA GLY A 73 18.72 -0.16 5.18
C GLY A 73 18.50 0.47 6.57
N MET A 74 17.29 0.36 7.12
CA MET A 74 16.90 1.06 8.35
C MET A 74 16.62 0.13 9.54
N GLN A 75 16.18 -1.10 9.30
CA GLN A 75 15.80 -2.06 10.33
C GLN A 75 16.67 -3.31 10.28
N GLY A 76 16.81 -3.98 11.42
CA GLY A 76 17.46 -5.28 11.57
C GLY A 76 16.43 -6.42 11.55
N GLY A 77 16.35 -7.18 12.65
CA GLY A 77 15.43 -8.30 12.78
C GLY A 77 13.95 -7.88 12.86
N PRO A 78 13.03 -8.60 12.20
CA PRO A 78 11.61 -8.29 12.25
C PRO A 78 10.97 -8.65 13.61
N HIS A 79 9.99 -7.86 14.04
CA HIS A 79 9.21 -8.12 15.26
C HIS A 79 8.05 -9.08 14.98
N ASN A 80 8.35 -10.38 14.89
CA ASN A 80 7.39 -11.42 14.48
C ASN A 80 6.11 -11.47 15.34
N HIS A 81 6.20 -11.21 16.65
CA HIS A 81 5.03 -11.15 17.53
C HIS A 81 4.03 -10.06 17.12
N THR A 82 4.53 -8.89 16.71
CA THR A 82 3.72 -7.77 16.22
C THR A 82 3.12 -8.08 14.84
N ILE A 83 3.87 -8.76 13.98
CA ILE A 83 3.38 -9.18 12.65
C ILE A 83 2.22 -10.18 12.80
N SER A 84 2.33 -11.15 13.71
CA SER A 84 1.24 -12.10 13.99
C SER A 84 -0.01 -11.39 14.54
N ALA A 85 0.16 -10.47 15.50
CA ALA A 85 -0.96 -9.70 16.02
C ALA A 85 -1.61 -8.79 14.95
N LEU A 86 -0.81 -8.27 14.02
CA LEU A 86 -1.30 -7.49 12.89
C LEU A 86 -2.15 -8.36 11.94
N ALA A 87 -1.73 -9.59 11.65
CA ALA A 87 -2.51 -10.50 10.83
C ALA A 87 -3.90 -10.77 11.43
N THR A 88 -3.97 -10.98 12.75
CA THR A 88 -5.26 -11.11 13.47
C THR A 88 -6.11 -9.85 13.36
N ALA A 89 -5.51 -8.67 13.53
CA ALA A 89 -6.25 -7.40 13.41
C ALA A 89 -6.78 -7.16 11.99
N LEU A 90 -6.02 -7.54 10.96
CA LEU A 90 -6.45 -7.44 9.56
C LEU A 90 -7.61 -8.39 9.25
N GLN A 91 -7.59 -9.60 9.83
CA GLN A 91 -8.73 -10.52 9.72
C GLN A 91 -9.98 -9.91 10.37
N GLN A 92 -9.86 -9.31 11.56
CA GLN A 92 -10.96 -8.61 12.21
C GLN A 92 -11.47 -7.43 11.38
N ALA A 93 -10.58 -6.70 10.71
CA ALA A 93 -10.95 -5.57 9.86
C ALA A 93 -11.78 -5.96 8.62
N ALA A 94 -11.73 -7.23 8.20
CA ALA A 94 -12.53 -7.75 7.10
C ALA A 94 -13.94 -8.17 7.51
N LEU A 95 -14.23 -8.24 8.81
CA LEU A 95 -15.53 -8.66 9.33
C LEU A 95 -16.61 -7.56 9.17
N PRO A 96 -17.87 -7.93 8.93
CA PRO A 96 -18.96 -6.96 8.77
C PRO A 96 -19.19 -6.10 10.03
N GLU A 97 -18.95 -6.66 11.23
CA GLU A 97 -19.04 -5.94 12.50
C GLU A 97 -18.06 -4.77 12.57
N TYR A 98 -16.87 -4.95 11.97
CA TYR A 98 -15.87 -3.89 11.91
C TYR A 98 -16.32 -2.73 11.01
N LYS A 99 -17.02 -3.04 9.90
CA LYS A 99 -17.63 -2.00 9.06
C LYS A 99 -18.70 -1.23 9.81
N ALA A 100 -19.58 -1.92 10.55
CA ALA A 100 -20.59 -1.28 11.38
C ALA A 100 -19.98 -0.37 12.46
N TYR A 101 -18.89 -0.82 13.10
CA TYR A 101 -18.12 -0.01 14.04
C TYR A 101 -17.59 1.28 13.40
N GLN A 102 -16.98 1.18 12.22
CA GLN A 102 -16.39 2.34 11.53
C GLN A 102 -17.44 3.35 11.05
N VAL A 103 -18.63 2.88 10.63
CA VAL A 103 -19.75 3.79 10.32
C VAL A 103 -20.15 4.60 11.56
N LYS A 104 -20.20 3.95 12.73
CA LYS A 104 -20.56 4.62 13.98
C LYS A 104 -19.53 5.69 14.38
N GLU A 105 -18.23 5.42 14.21
CA GLU A 105 -17.18 6.41 14.51
C GLU A 105 -17.22 7.64 13.59
N ILE A 106 -17.65 7.49 12.33
CA ILE A 106 -17.66 8.59 11.35
C ILE A 106 -18.96 9.41 11.43
N CYS A 107 -20.08 8.77 11.78
CA CYS A 107 -21.39 9.41 11.83
C CYS A 107 -21.73 10.03 13.20
N MET A 108 -20.84 9.92 14.19
CA MET A 108 -20.90 10.65 15.46
C MET A 108 -20.00 11.88 15.39
#